data_AF-A0A1E4CC07-F1
#
_entry.id   AF-A0A1E4CC07-F1
#
_cell.length_a   1.000
_cell.length_b   1.000
_cell.length_c   1.000
_cell.angle_alpha   90.00
_cell.angle_beta   90.00
_cell.angle_gamma   90.00
#
_symmetry.space_group_name_H-M   'P 1'
#
loop_
_entity.id
_entity.type
_entity.pdbx_description
1 polymer ?
#
loop_
_entity_poly.entity_id
_entity_poly.type
_entity_poly.pdbx_seq_one_letter_code
_entity_poly.pdbx_strand_id
1 'polypeptide(L)'
;MTVRLSLIDDSNRGDHFHLTPADTCFYLFEYTSHRDYSFSQTNSLISNLKKKPSQSSNAGYYHKGRAIMSCAQTLAATLNPNWLNSATLVPTPGSKARDHPDYDDRIERICRLMRNPEPDVRNLVYQTQSTAASHEVAQGNRVTVQQLIEAYAIDEAAAQRTPTSIGIVDDVLTAGTHFRAMHSVLSARFPGVPIIGLFVARRVFPADDFDML
;
A
#
# COMPACT_ATOMS: atom_id res chain seq x y z
N MET A 1 -0.72 14.45 -19.25
CA MET A 1 -1.95 13.72 -18.87
C MET A 1 -2.21 14.02 -17.40
N THR A 2 -3.45 14.34 -17.04
CA THR A 2 -3.83 14.56 -15.63
C THR A 2 -4.11 13.20 -14.99
N VAL A 3 -3.33 12.83 -13.98
CA VAL A 3 -3.59 11.60 -13.20
C VAL A 3 -4.88 11.79 -12.41
N ARG A 4 -5.72 10.75 -12.33
CA ARG A 4 -6.96 10.74 -11.56
C ARG A 4 -6.91 9.65 -10.52
N LEU A 5 -7.48 9.92 -9.36
CA LEU A 5 -7.73 8.91 -8.34
C LEU A 5 -9.01 8.16 -8.73
N SER A 6 -8.88 6.87 -8.99
CA SER A 6 -9.95 6.00 -9.48
C SER A 6 -10.44 5.08 -8.36
N LEU A 7 -11.75 4.79 -8.33
CA LEU A 7 -12.37 3.90 -7.36
C LEU A 7 -12.25 2.44 -7.83
N ILE A 8 -12.04 1.52 -6.88
CA ILE A 8 -12.27 0.09 -7.09
C ILE A 8 -13.78 -0.17 -7.04
N ASP A 9 -14.34 -0.46 -8.21
CA ASP A 9 -15.76 -0.73 -8.41
C ASP A 9 -15.95 -2.15 -8.95
N ASP A 10 -17.19 -2.52 -9.24
CA ASP A 10 -17.53 -3.89 -9.63
C ASP A 10 -16.93 -4.31 -10.98
N SER A 11 -16.47 -3.36 -11.81
CA SER A 11 -15.79 -3.67 -13.08
C SER A 11 -14.38 -4.24 -12.88
N ASN A 12 -13.74 -3.95 -11.74
CA ASN A 12 -12.34 -4.32 -11.48
C ASN A 12 -12.11 -5.00 -10.12
N ARG A 13 -13.10 -5.05 -9.22
CA ARG A 13 -12.99 -5.73 -7.91
C ARG A 13 -12.64 -7.22 -8.03
N GLY A 14 -13.03 -7.87 -9.13
CA GLY A 14 -12.73 -9.29 -9.38
C GLY A 14 -11.23 -9.63 -9.33
N ASP A 15 -10.36 -8.70 -9.72
CA ASP A 15 -8.89 -8.89 -9.66
C ASP A 15 -8.31 -8.84 -8.23
N HIS A 16 -9.15 -8.43 -7.28
CA HIS A 16 -8.84 -8.06 -5.90
C HIS A 16 -9.77 -8.80 -4.93
N PHE A 17 -9.92 -10.11 -5.13
CA PHE A 17 -10.97 -10.98 -4.55
C PHE A 17 -11.11 -11.01 -3.02
N HIS A 18 -10.19 -10.43 -2.24
CA HIS A 18 -10.41 -10.23 -0.80
C HIS A 18 -11.22 -8.97 -0.47
N LEU A 19 -11.36 -8.03 -1.41
CA LEU A 19 -12.22 -6.86 -1.25
C LEU A 19 -13.69 -7.26 -1.32
N THR A 20 -14.49 -6.60 -0.51
CA THR A 20 -15.94 -6.67 -0.47
C THR A 20 -16.55 -5.45 -1.17
N PRO A 21 -17.84 -5.47 -1.53
CA PRO A 21 -18.54 -4.29 -2.04
C PRO A 21 -18.61 -3.12 -1.04
N ALA A 22 -18.45 -3.39 0.26
CA ALA A 22 -18.43 -2.35 1.29
C ALA A 22 -17.08 -1.62 1.39
N ASP A 23 -16.01 -2.20 0.82
CA ASP A 23 -14.68 -1.61 0.88
C ASP A 23 -14.54 -0.47 -0.12
N THR A 24 -14.22 0.72 0.40
CA THR A 24 -13.90 1.89 -0.41
C THR A 24 -12.39 1.98 -0.64
N CYS A 25 -11.94 1.63 -1.85
CA CYS A 25 -10.52 1.60 -2.21
C CYS A 25 -10.26 2.44 -3.46
N PHE A 26 -9.16 3.18 -3.47
CA PHE A 26 -8.77 4.03 -4.59
C PHE A 26 -7.35 3.75 -5.07
N TYR A 27 -7.09 3.95 -6.36
CA TYR A 27 -5.79 3.76 -6.99
C TYR A 27 -5.47 4.88 -7.99
N LEU A 28 -4.17 5.13 -8.24
CA LEU A 28 -3.73 6.12 -9.24
C LEU A 28 -3.40 5.49 -10.60
N PHE A 29 -2.75 4.33 -10.58
CA PHE A 29 -2.15 3.72 -11.76
C PHE A 29 -2.47 2.23 -11.90
N GLU A 30 -2.09 1.66 -13.03
CA GLU A 30 -2.18 0.21 -13.28
C GLU A 30 -0.79 -0.40 -13.37
N TYR A 31 -0.54 -1.42 -12.55
CA TYR A 31 0.67 -2.22 -12.54
C TYR A 31 0.39 -3.55 -13.24
N THR A 32 1.07 -3.81 -14.36
CA THR A 32 0.86 -5.04 -15.12
C THR A 32 1.64 -6.20 -14.50
N SER A 33 0.90 -7.23 -14.05
CA SER A 33 1.47 -8.45 -13.48
C SER A 33 2.36 -9.18 -14.49
N HIS A 34 3.35 -9.94 -13.99
CA HIS A 34 4.27 -10.76 -14.80
C HIS A 34 5.14 -9.99 -15.81
N ARG A 35 5.15 -8.65 -15.74
CA ARG A 35 6.00 -7.79 -16.58
C ARG A 35 7.09 -7.11 -15.76
N ASP A 36 8.26 -6.93 -16.37
CA ASP A 36 9.40 -6.26 -15.73
C ASP A 36 9.25 -4.73 -15.70
N TYR A 37 10.29 -4.06 -15.19
CA TYR A 37 10.30 -2.60 -15.03
C TYR A 37 10.28 -1.82 -16.35
N SER A 38 10.66 -2.45 -17.48
CA SER A 38 10.76 -1.80 -18.79
C SER A 38 9.42 -1.75 -19.53
N PHE A 39 8.45 -2.57 -19.10
CA PHE A 39 7.16 -2.70 -19.75
C PHE A 39 6.32 -1.42 -19.75
N SER A 40 6.29 -0.70 -18.63
CA SER A 40 5.50 0.53 -18.49
C SER A 40 6.12 1.50 -17.50
N GLN A 41 5.68 2.76 -17.57
CA GLN A 41 6.06 3.77 -16.59
C GLN A 41 5.66 3.36 -15.17
N THR A 42 4.47 2.77 -14.98
CA THR A 42 4.02 2.29 -13.68
C THR A 42 4.84 1.11 -13.19
N ASN A 43 5.15 0.13 -14.04
CA ASN A 43 6.01 -0.99 -13.66
C ASN A 43 7.41 -0.51 -13.26
N SER A 44 7.95 0.49 -13.96
CA SER A 44 9.21 1.16 -13.58
C SER A 44 9.09 1.88 -12.23
N LEU A 45 8.02 2.64 -12.00
CA LEU A 45 7.75 3.35 -10.75
C LEU A 45 7.68 2.38 -9.57
N ILE A 46 6.88 1.32 -9.68
CA ILE A 46 6.72 0.29 -8.65
C ILE A 46 8.03 -0.46 -8.42
N SER A 47 8.78 -0.81 -9.47
CA SER A 47 10.10 -1.43 -9.35
C SER A 47 11.07 -0.53 -8.59
N ASN A 48 11.10 0.77 -8.90
CA ASN A 48 11.92 1.75 -8.19
C ASN A 48 11.52 1.90 -6.72
N LEU A 49 10.22 1.93 -6.40
CA LEU A 49 9.73 1.91 -5.02
C LEU A 49 10.21 0.66 -4.27
N LYS A 50 10.22 -0.50 -4.95
CA LYS A 50 10.55 -1.82 -4.38
C LYS A 50 12.03 -2.12 -4.18
N LYS A 51 12.93 -1.22 -4.59
CA LYS A 51 14.38 -1.36 -4.38
C LYS A 51 14.73 -1.50 -2.89
N LYS A 52 15.39 -2.60 -2.53
CA LYS A 52 15.79 -2.93 -1.15
C LYS A 52 17.00 -2.07 -0.73
N PRO A 53 17.01 -1.51 0.50
CA PRO A 53 18.13 -0.68 0.97
C PRO A 53 19.48 -1.37 0.89
N SER A 54 19.61 -2.62 1.38
CA SER A 54 20.90 -3.32 1.42
C SER A 54 21.44 -3.77 0.04
N GLN A 55 20.56 -3.85 -0.96
CA GLN A 55 20.88 -4.41 -2.28
C GLN A 55 20.98 -3.34 -3.37
N SER A 56 20.75 -2.07 -3.03
CA SER A 56 20.72 -0.98 -3.99
C SER A 56 22.05 -0.24 -4.05
N SER A 57 22.54 0.00 -5.26
CA SER A 57 23.57 1.02 -5.47
C SER A 57 23.07 2.41 -5.09
N ASN A 58 23.98 3.36 -4.89
CA ASN A 58 23.62 4.77 -4.65
C ASN A 58 22.68 5.32 -5.72
N ALA A 59 22.94 4.99 -7.00
CA ALA A 59 22.06 5.35 -8.11
C ALA A 59 20.67 4.70 -7.97
N GLY A 60 20.62 3.40 -7.64
CA GLY A 60 19.37 2.69 -7.37
C GLY A 60 18.53 3.37 -6.28
N TYR A 61 19.17 3.76 -5.17
CA TYR A 61 18.51 4.42 -4.06
C TYR A 61 18.03 5.84 -4.40
N TYR A 62 18.79 6.57 -5.23
CA TYR A 62 18.34 7.85 -5.79
C TYR A 62 17.03 7.70 -6.59
N HIS A 63 16.91 6.65 -7.42
CA HIS A 63 15.66 6.36 -8.14
C HIS A 63 14.49 6.03 -7.20
N LYS A 64 14.73 5.30 -6.10
CA LYS A 64 13.71 5.03 -5.07
C LYS A 64 13.21 6.33 -4.43
N GLY A 65 14.12 7.24 -4.06
CA GLY A 65 13.77 8.54 -3.52
C GLY A 65 12.89 9.37 -4.46
N ARG A 66 13.23 9.39 -5.75
CA ARG A 66 12.38 10.05 -6.78
C ARG A 66 11.02 9.41 -6.92
N ALA A 67 10.94 8.08 -6.88
CA ALA A 67 9.67 7.36 -6.94
C ALA A 67 8.77 7.68 -5.73
N ILE A 68 9.34 7.69 -4.52
CA ILE A 68 8.63 8.09 -3.29
C ILE A 68 8.04 9.50 -3.42
N MET A 69 8.87 10.47 -3.85
CA MET A 69 8.42 11.86 -4.04
C MET A 69 7.30 11.96 -5.08
N SER A 70 7.46 11.28 -6.22
CA SER A 70 6.45 11.26 -7.29
C SER A 70 5.11 10.70 -6.81
N CYS A 71 5.13 9.61 -6.04
CA CYS A 71 3.92 9.01 -5.47
C CYS A 71 3.25 9.94 -4.46
N ALA A 72 4.03 10.53 -3.56
CA ALA A 72 3.52 11.46 -2.55
C ALA A 72 2.82 12.67 -3.21
N GLN A 73 3.50 13.31 -4.18
CA GLN A 73 2.95 14.46 -4.90
C GLN A 73 1.69 14.10 -5.69
N THR A 74 1.66 12.92 -6.33
CA THR A 74 0.50 12.50 -7.14
C THR A 74 -0.70 12.16 -6.26
N LEU A 75 -0.51 11.44 -5.14
CA LEU A 75 -1.59 11.18 -4.18
C LEU A 75 -2.12 12.49 -3.59
N ALA A 76 -1.24 13.40 -3.17
CA ALA A 76 -1.62 14.68 -2.60
C ALA A 76 -2.41 15.56 -3.58
N ALA A 77 -2.03 15.56 -4.86
CA ALA A 77 -2.67 16.37 -5.90
C ALA A 77 -4.05 15.84 -6.31
N THR A 78 -4.36 14.57 -6.03
CA THR A 78 -5.59 13.91 -6.47
C THR A 78 -6.60 13.67 -5.36
N LEU A 79 -6.17 13.68 -4.09
CA LEU A 79 -7.04 13.54 -2.93
C LEU A 79 -7.80 14.83 -2.62
N ASN A 80 -8.96 14.68 -1.96
CA ASN A 80 -9.67 15.80 -1.39
C ASN A 80 -8.79 16.46 -0.29
N PRO A 81 -8.44 17.75 -0.41
CA PRO A 81 -7.52 18.40 0.51
C PRO A 81 -8.08 18.50 1.94
N ASN A 82 -9.40 18.69 2.10
CA ASN A 82 -10.06 18.77 3.41
C ASN A 82 -10.08 17.41 4.10
N TRP A 83 -10.32 16.33 3.34
CA TRP A 83 -10.24 14.98 3.89
C TRP A 83 -8.82 14.68 4.36
N LEU A 84 -7.82 14.91 3.50
CA LEU A 84 -6.42 14.65 3.86
C LEU A 84 -5.96 15.51 5.06
N ASN A 85 -6.57 16.70 5.30
CA ASN A 85 -6.26 17.57 6.44
C ASN A 85 -6.74 17.01 7.78
N SER A 86 -7.73 16.12 7.76
CA SER A 86 -8.40 15.62 8.96
C SER A 86 -8.24 14.11 9.16
N ALA A 87 -7.90 13.37 8.10
CA ALA A 87 -7.70 11.94 8.13
C ALA A 87 -6.35 11.57 8.74
N THR A 88 -6.31 10.40 9.38
CA THR A 88 -5.07 9.73 9.76
C THR A 88 -4.65 8.77 8.65
N LEU A 89 -3.47 9.00 8.07
CA LEU A 89 -2.84 8.07 7.15
C LEU A 89 -2.14 6.96 7.92
N VAL A 90 -2.43 5.72 7.56
CA VAL A 90 -1.86 4.53 8.19
C VAL A 90 -1.08 3.76 7.12
N PRO A 91 0.25 3.87 7.11
CA PRO A 91 1.10 3.09 6.23
C PRO A 91 0.92 1.59 6.49
N THR A 92 0.78 0.80 5.43
CA THR A 92 0.86 -0.67 5.55
C THR A 92 2.29 -1.05 5.93
N PRO A 93 2.50 -1.86 6.98
CA PRO A 93 3.83 -2.23 7.44
C PRO A 93 4.56 -3.06 6.38
N GLY A 94 5.87 -2.84 6.24
CA GLY A 94 6.73 -3.72 5.45
C GLY A 94 6.87 -5.11 6.09
N SER A 95 7.31 -6.10 5.31
CA SER A 95 7.46 -7.48 5.78
C SER A 95 8.65 -7.72 6.72
N LYS A 96 9.50 -6.69 6.91
CA LYS A 96 10.69 -6.74 7.76
C LYS A 96 10.48 -5.89 9.01
N ALA A 97 10.97 -6.38 10.15
CA ALA A 97 10.97 -5.64 11.41
C ALA A 97 11.87 -4.39 11.34
N ARG A 98 11.64 -3.41 12.22
CA ARG A 98 12.32 -2.10 12.21
C ARG A 98 13.84 -2.16 12.37
N ASP A 99 14.33 -3.19 13.05
CA ASP A 99 15.75 -3.45 13.30
C ASP A 99 16.44 -4.25 12.18
N HIS A 100 15.69 -4.69 11.17
CA HIS A 100 16.22 -5.45 10.05
C HIS A 100 16.97 -4.53 9.05
N PRO A 101 18.12 -4.92 8.48
CA PRO A 101 18.87 -4.11 7.50
C PRO A 101 18.08 -3.73 6.24
N ASP A 102 17.15 -4.59 5.84
CA ASP A 102 16.18 -4.34 4.76
C ASP A 102 14.84 -3.75 5.23
N TYR A 103 14.77 -3.16 6.43
CA TYR A 103 13.60 -2.41 6.82
C TYR A 103 13.34 -1.29 5.80
N ASP A 104 12.09 -1.17 5.37
CA ASP A 104 11.72 -0.30 4.27
C ASP A 104 10.45 0.48 4.63
N ASP A 105 10.66 1.75 4.92
CA ASP A 105 9.66 2.72 5.38
C ASP A 105 9.01 3.50 4.23
N ARG A 106 9.12 3.02 2.98
CA ARG A 106 8.71 3.78 1.79
C ARG A 106 7.27 4.30 1.85
N ILE A 107 6.33 3.53 2.40
CA ILE A 107 4.91 3.92 2.45
C ILE A 107 4.73 5.03 3.47
N GLU A 108 5.38 4.93 4.62
CA GLU A 108 5.42 6.01 5.61
C GLU A 108 6.00 7.29 5.00
N ARG A 109 7.13 7.18 4.29
CA ARG A 109 7.76 8.32 3.61
C ARG A 109 6.85 8.93 2.56
N ILE A 110 6.13 8.12 1.79
CA ILE A 110 5.11 8.61 0.84
C ILE A 110 4.08 9.44 1.62
N CYS A 111 3.48 8.88 2.67
CA CYS A 111 2.45 9.57 3.47
C CYS A 111 2.94 10.91 4.02
N ARG A 112 4.12 10.94 4.64
CA ARG A 112 4.68 12.16 5.25
C ARG A 112 4.95 13.25 4.22
N LEU A 113 5.43 12.88 3.04
CA LEU A 113 5.76 13.81 1.97
C LEU A 113 4.54 14.31 1.18
N MET A 114 3.33 13.85 1.47
CA MET A 114 2.15 14.28 0.72
C MET A 114 1.91 15.79 0.86
N ARG A 115 2.21 16.40 2.02
CA ARG A 115 2.05 17.85 2.23
C ARG A 115 3.03 18.42 3.25
N ASN A 116 3.09 19.75 3.27
CA ASN A 116 3.77 20.54 4.29
C ASN A 116 2.78 21.60 4.84
N PRO A 117 2.45 21.61 6.15
CA PRO A 117 2.92 20.69 7.19
C PRO A 117 2.55 19.23 6.91
N GLU A 118 3.33 18.29 7.47
CA GLU A 118 3.08 16.85 7.31
C GLU A 118 1.64 16.50 7.73
N PRO A 119 0.96 15.60 7.00
CA PRO A 119 -0.34 15.09 7.44
C PRO A 119 -0.19 14.24 8.71
N ASP A 120 -1.33 13.89 9.33
CA ASP A 120 -1.34 12.95 10.46
C ASP A 120 -1.00 11.53 9.96
N VAL A 121 0.27 11.15 10.08
CA VAL A 121 0.77 9.82 9.68
C VAL A 121 1.09 9.01 10.92
N ARG A 122 0.48 7.83 11.06
CA ARG A 122 0.68 6.95 12.20
C ARG A 122 0.91 5.52 11.76
N ASN A 123 2.05 4.96 12.17
CA ASN A 123 2.33 3.52 12.04
C ASN A 123 1.54 2.73 13.10
N LEU A 124 0.21 2.77 13.00
CA LEU A 124 -0.70 2.14 13.98
C LEU A 124 -0.59 0.62 13.99
N VAL A 125 -0.21 0.02 12.86
CA VAL A 125 -0.07 -1.43 12.72
C VAL A 125 1.39 -1.75 12.42
N TYR A 126 1.94 -2.71 13.13
CA TYR A 126 3.26 -3.28 12.87
C TYR A 126 3.18 -4.80 12.84
N GLN A 127 4.17 -5.41 12.18
CA GLN A 127 4.27 -6.85 12.10
C GLN A 127 5.15 -7.40 13.23
N THR A 128 4.63 -8.35 14.01
CA THR A 128 5.31 -8.93 15.18
C THR A 128 6.33 -10.00 14.79
N GLN A 129 6.22 -10.56 13.60
CA GLN A 129 7.11 -11.59 13.05
C GLN A 129 7.47 -11.24 11.61
N SER A 130 8.73 -11.41 11.20
CA SER A 130 9.10 -11.19 9.80
C SER A 130 8.51 -12.27 8.89
N THR A 131 7.84 -11.88 7.81
CA THR A 131 7.39 -12.82 6.76
C THR A 131 8.36 -12.80 5.59
N ALA A 132 8.52 -13.93 4.90
CA ALA A 132 9.15 -13.93 3.58
C ALA A 132 8.31 -13.03 2.65
N ALA A 133 8.95 -12.24 1.78
CA ALA A 133 8.21 -11.40 0.86
C ALA A 133 7.32 -12.29 -0.04
N SER A 134 6.06 -11.92 -0.24
CA SER A 134 5.10 -12.73 -1.03
C SER A 134 5.54 -12.99 -2.48
N HIS A 135 6.58 -12.30 -2.98
CA HIS A 135 7.20 -12.51 -4.29
C HIS A 135 8.32 -13.58 -4.29
N GLU A 136 8.79 -13.99 -3.11
CA GLU A 136 9.89 -14.97 -2.95
C GLU A 136 9.37 -16.40 -2.69
N VAL A 137 8.05 -16.59 -2.57
CA VAL A 137 7.45 -17.89 -2.24
C VAL A 137 6.65 -18.44 -3.41
N ALA A 138 6.93 -19.69 -3.79
CA ALA A 138 6.21 -20.44 -4.82
C ALA A 138 4.69 -20.42 -4.58
N GLN A 139 3.90 -20.62 -5.65
CA GLN A 139 2.44 -20.44 -5.73
C GLN A 139 1.60 -21.05 -4.59
N GLY A 140 2.14 -21.94 -3.73
CA GLY A 140 1.46 -22.54 -2.58
C GLY A 140 1.66 -21.89 -1.20
N ASN A 141 2.53 -20.88 -1.05
CA ASN A 141 2.88 -20.29 0.27
C ASN A 141 2.51 -18.79 0.40
N ARG A 142 1.51 -18.30 -0.33
CA ARG A 142 1.05 -16.92 -0.16
C ARG A 142 0.42 -16.74 1.23
N VAL A 143 0.86 -15.71 1.95
CA VAL A 143 0.31 -15.36 3.27
C VAL A 143 -1.19 -15.11 3.16
N THR A 144 -1.98 -15.69 4.06
CA THR A 144 -3.43 -15.50 4.09
C THR A 144 -3.81 -14.24 4.87
N VAL A 145 -5.06 -13.77 4.70
CA VAL A 145 -5.59 -12.65 5.50
C VAL A 145 -5.51 -12.96 7.00
N GLN A 146 -5.87 -14.18 7.39
CA GLN A 146 -5.88 -14.60 8.79
C GLN A 146 -4.47 -14.63 9.39
N GLN A 147 -3.48 -15.16 8.64
CA GLN A 147 -2.09 -15.15 9.08
C GLN A 147 -1.54 -13.72 9.25
N LEU A 148 -1.92 -12.78 8.38
CA LEU A 148 -1.54 -11.37 8.55
C LEU A 148 -2.22 -10.74 9.76
N ILE A 149 -3.50 -11.02 10.01
CA ILE A 149 -4.19 -10.53 11.21
C ILE A 149 -3.47 -11.01 12.48
N GLU A 150 -3.08 -12.28 12.53
CA GLU A 150 -2.34 -12.86 13.67
C GLU A 150 -0.93 -12.28 13.82
N ALA A 151 -0.28 -11.92 12.71
CA ALA A 151 1.04 -11.30 12.71
C ALA A 151 1.01 -9.78 12.97
N TYR A 152 -0.15 -9.14 12.90
CA TYR A 152 -0.30 -7.71 13.09
C TYR A 152 -0.66 -7.36 14.52
N ALA A 153 -0.02 -6.31 15.04
CA ALA A 153 -0.32 -5.74 16.34
C ALA A 153 -0.52 -4.22 16.23
N ILE A 154 -1.31 -3.67 17.16
CA ILE A 154 -1.51 -2.23 17.31
C ILE A 154 -0.34 -1.64 18.09
N ASP A 155 0.25 -0.57 17.58
CA ASP A 155 1.13 0.31 18.35
C ASP A 155 0.25 1.21 19.24
N GLU A 156 0.04 0.79 20.49
CA GLU A 156 -0.84 1.51 21.43
C GLU A 156 -0.33 2.91 21.79
N ALA A 157 0.98 3.17 21.65
CA ALA A 157 1.52 4.51 21.83
C ALA A 157 1.07 5.44 20.70
N ALA A 158 0.99 4.95 19.46
CA ALA A 158 0.45 5.68 18.32
C ALA A 158 -1.10 5.75 18.32
N ALA A 159 -1.76 4.85 19.05
CA ALA A 159 -3.22 4.71 19.11
C ALA A 159 -3.92 5.55 20.19
N GLN A 160 -3.20 6.39 20.94
CA GLN A 160 -3.73 7.16 22.06
C GLN A 160 -4.92 8.08 21.69
N ARG A 161 -4.91 8.64 20.48
CA ARG A 161 -5.99 9.49 19.97
C ARG A 161 -6.80 8.75 18.91
N THR A 162 -8.10 8.58 19.11
CA THR A 162 -8.99 7.99 18.11
C THR A 162 -8.99 8.82 16.81
N PRO A 163 -8.67 8.22 15.65
CA PRO A 163 -8.82 8.88 14.36
C PRO A 163 -10.28 9.22 14.05
N THR A 164 -10.52 10.29 13.30
CA THR A 164 -11.86 10.63 12.78
C THR A 164 -12.17 9.88 11.49
N SER A 165 -11.14 9.58 10.70
CA SER A 165 -11.17 8.70 9.53
C SER A 165 -9.75 8.18 9.27
N ILE A 166 -9.66 7.03 8.60
CA ILE A 166 -8.40 6.33 8.34
C ILE A 166 -8.23 6.13 6.83
N GLY A 167 -7.04 6.46 6.32
CA GLY A 167 -6.57 6.02 5.00
C GLY A 167 -5.48 4.96 5.15
N ILE A 168 -5.77 3.70 4.82
CA ILE A 168 -4.75 2.66 4.70
C ILE A 168 -4.00 2.89 3.40
N VAL A 169 -2.68 3.08 3.46
CA VAL A 169 -1.86 3.37 2.29
C VAL A 169 -0.95 2.17 1.97
N ASP A 170 -0.83 1.82 0.69
CA ASP A 170 0.10 0.76 0.23
C ASP A 170 0.57 1.03 -1.20
N ASP A 171 1.60 0.30 -1.67
CA ASP A 171 2.10 0.45 -3.03
C ASP A 171 1.12 -0.09 -4.09
N VAL A 172 0.86 -1.39 -4.09
CA VAL A 172 0.07 -2.06 -5.12
C VAL A 172 -1.04 -2.89 -4.50
N LEU A 173 -2.28 -2.57 -4.86
CA LEU A 173 -3.42 -3.44 -4.59
C LEU A 173 -3.34 -4.69 -5.50
N THR A 174 -3.04 -5.84 -4.89
CA THR A 174 -3.00 -7.14 -5.58
C THR A 174 -4.26 -7.95 -5.32
N ALA A 175 -4.23 -9.01 -4.50
CA ALA A 175 -5.44 -9.73 -4.12
C ALA A 175 -6.31 -8.99 -3.07
N GLY A 176 -5.77 -7.94 -2.44
CA GLY A 176 -6.41 -7.23 -1.33
C GLY A 176 -6.09 -7.79 0.06
N THR A 177 -5.18 -8.77 0.16
CA THR A 177 -4.87 -9.48 1.42
C THR A 177 -4.39 -8.55 2.54
N HIS A 178 -3.39 -7.70 2.27
CA HIS A 178 -2.87 -6.76 3.27
C HIS A 178 -3.91 -5.71 3.67
N PHE A 179 -4.62 -5.14 2.70
CA PHE A 179 -5.70 -4.20 2.98
C PHE A 179 -6.75 -4.82 3.90
N ARG A 180 -7.20 -6.05 3.62
CA ARG A 180 -8.20 -6.70 4.47
C ARG A 180 -7.70 -6.99 5.87
N ALA A 181 -6.45 -7.42 6.03
CA ALA A 181 -5.85 -7.62 7.34
C ALA A 181 -5.75 -6.30 8.12
N MET A 182 -5.21 -5.25 7.49
CA MET A 182 -5.12 -3.90 8.05
C MET A 182 -6.51 -3.38 8.47
N HIS A 183 -7.49 -3.48 7.59
CA HIS A 183 -8.85 -3.05 7.87
C HIS A 183 -9.46 -3.83 9.05
N SER A 184 -9.28 -5.15 9.12
CA SER A 184 -9.83 -5.94 10.23
C SER A 184 -9.21 -5.54 11.57
N VAL A 185 -7.89 -5.36 11.62
CA VAL A 185 -7.16 -4.94 12.84
C VAL A 185 -7.55 -3.53 13.27
N LEU A 186 -7.62 -2.58 12.33
CA LEU A 186 -7.98 -1.20 12.61
C LEU A 186 -9.45 -1.04 13.00
N SER A 187 -10.38 -1.74 12.34
CA SER A 187 -11.79 -1.72 12.70
C SER A 187 -12.06 -2.34 14.07
N ALA A 188 -11.31 -3.38 14.45
CA ALA A 188 -11.39 -3.94 15.79
C ALA A 188 -10.93 -2.94 16.85
N ARG A 189 -9.84 -2.19 16.58
CA ARG A 189 -9.30 -1.20 17.52
C ARG A 189 -10.07 0.11 17.57
N PHE A 190 -10.67 0.53 16.46
CA PHE A 190 -11.42 1.78 16.32
C PHE A 190 -12.79 1.52 15.68
N PRO A 191 -13.73 0.91 16.42
CA PRO A 191 -15.06 0.60 15.89
C PRO A 191 -15.78 1.87 15.40
N GLY A 192 -16.37 1.79 14.20
CA GLY A 192 -17.15 2.89 13.61
C GLY A 192 -16.33 4.00 12.94
N VAL A 193 -14.99 3.98 13.04
CA VAL A 193 -14.15 4.92 12.30
C VAL A 193 -14.15 4.55 10.81
N PRO A 194 -14.49 5.47 9.89
CA PRO A 194 -14.46 5.20 8.45
C PRO A 194 -13.04 4.88 7.97
N ILE A 195 -12.90 3.81 7.18
CA ILE A 195 -11.63 3.36 6.60
C ILE A 195 -11.74 3.35 5.08
N ILE A 196 -10.75 3.94 4.41
CA ILE A 196 -10.55 3.79 2.95
C ILE A 196 -9.17 3.21 2.64
N GLY A 197 -9.03 2.53 1.50
CA GLY A 197 -7.75 2.10 0.95
C GLY A 197 -7.22 3.07 -0.10
N LEU A 198 -5.93 3.39 -0.06
CA LEU A 198 -5.25 4.27 -1.00
C LEU A 198 -4.01 3.58 -1.56
N PHE A 199 -3.99 3.35 -2.87
CA PHE A 199 -2.94 2.58 -3.54
C PHE A 199 -2.25 3.41 -4.61
N VAL A 200 -0.92 3.29 -4.72
CA VAL A 200 -0.20 3.87 -5.86
C VAL A 200 -0.66 3.21 -7.16
N ALA A 201 -0.84 1.89 -7.16
CA ALA A 201 -1.40 1.19 -8.31
C ALA A 201 -2.34 0.05 -7.92
N ARG A 202 -3.23 -0.32 -8.84
CA ARG A 202 -3.88 -1.64 -8.82
C ARG A 202 -3.14 -2.60 -9.76
N ARG A 203 -3.16 -3.89 -9.44
CA ARG A 203 -2.67 -4.92 -10.37
C ARG A 203 -3.66 -5.13 -11.51
N VAL A 204 -3.14 -5.26 -12.73
CA VAL A 204 -3.86 -5.73 -13.91
C VAL A 204 -3.13 -6.91 -14.54
N PHE A 205 -3.84 -7.72 -15.32
CA PHE A 205 -3.26 -8.82 -16.09
C PHE A 205 -3.11 -8.42 -17.57
N PRO A 206 -2.08 -8.90 -18.27
CA PRO A 206 -1.96 -8.68 -19.71
C PRO A 206 -3.13 -9.34 -20.45
N ALA A 207 -3.56 -8.74 -21.56
CA ALA A 207 -4.71 -9.21 -22.35
C ALA A 207 -4.53 -10.66 -22.88
N ASP A 208 -3.29 -11.10 -23.09
CA ASP A 208 -2.96 -12.42 -23.63
C ASP A 208 -3.19 -13.59 -22.64
N ASP A 209 -3.47 -13.31 -21.35
CA ASP A 209 -3.70 -14.35 -20.33
C ASP A 209 -5.15 -14.88 -20.30
N PHE A 210 -6.06 -14.33 -21.11
CA PHE A 210 -7.46 -14.78 -21.20
C PHE A 210 -7.69 -15.94 -22.19
N ASP A 211 -6.73 -16.26 -23.06
CA ASP A 211 -6.85 -17.31 -24.08
C ASP A 211 -6.40 -18.71 -23.60
N MET A 212 -6.11 -18.89 -22.31
CA MET A 212 -5.65 -20.18 -21.74
C MET A 212 -6.50 -20.71 -20.57
N LEU A 213 -7.79 -20.34 -20.48
CA LEU A 213 -8.76 -20.96 -19.57
C LEU A 213 -9.89 -21.65 -20.33
#